data_AF-A0A850GA46-F1
#
_entry.id   AF-A0A850GA46-F1
#
_cell.length_a   1.000
_cell.length_b   1.000
_cell.length_c   1.000
_cell.angle_alpha   90.00
_cell.angle_beta   90.00
_cell.angle_gamma   90.00
#
_symmetry.space_group_name_H-M   'P 1'
#
loop_
_entity.id
_entity.type
_entity.pdbx_description
1 polymer ?
#
loop_
_entity_poly.entity_id
_entity_poly.type
_entity_poly.pdbx_seq_one_letter_code
_entity_poly.pdbx_strand_id
1 'polypeptide(L)' 'MGGMGCNERHAQALCCAPSPTCGNGVVDSPDEQCDDGNDDDGDACLSSCSWREPGAHGESGRGC' A
#
# COMPACT_ATOMS: atom_id res chain seq x y z
N MET A 1 -2.62 22.24 29.60
CA MET A 1 -3.63 21.65 28.69
C MET A 1 -3.13 21.88 27.28
N GLY A 2 -2.44 20.88 26.73
CA GLY A 2 -1.66 20.98 25.49
C GLY A 2 -2.55 20.76 24.28
N GLY A 3 -2.49 21.69 23.32
CA GLY A 3 -3.17 21.59 22.04
C GLY A 3 -2.40 20.70 21.06
N MET A 4 -3.12 19.84 20.34
CA MET A 4 -2.60 19.19 19.14
C MET A 4 -2.44 20.23 18.03
N GLY A 5 -1.20 20.48 17.61
CA GLY A 5 -0.85 21.32 16.45
C GLY A 5 -0.26 20.47 15.31
N CYS A 6 -0.73 20.68 14.09
CA CYS A 6 -0.47 19.87 12.89
C CYS A 6 0.90 20.06 12.23
N ASN A 7 1.89 20.57 12.95
CA ASN A 7 3.14 21.06 12.37
C ASN A 7 4.39 20.73 13.19
N GLU A 8 4.37 19.58 13.87
CA GLU A 8 5.53 18.99 14.55
C GLU A 8 5.79 17.62 13.91
N ARG A 9 6.93 17.47 13.26
CA ARG A 9 7.28 16.47 12.22
C ARG A 9 7.15 14.97 12.56
N HIS A 10 6.47 14.55 13.63
CA HIS A 10 6.34 13.13 13.97
C HIS A 10 4.97 12.66 14.50
N ALA A 11 3.91 13.47 14.49
CA ALA A 11 2.62 12.93 14.96
C ALA A 11 1.44 13.68 14.37
N GLN A 12 1.03 13.36 13.14
CA GLN A 12 -0.32 13.63 12.62
C GLN A 12 -0.51 13.00 11.23
N ALA A 13 -0.83 11.71 11.24
CA ALA A 13 -1.46 11.02 10.10
C ALA A 13 -2.23 9.78 10.56
N LEU A 14 -1.88 9.18 11.71
CA LEU A 14 -2.45 7.90 12.16
C LEU A 14 -3.87 7.95 12.76
N CYS A 15 -4.53 9.11 12.86
CA CYS A 15 -5.88 9.19 13.44
C CYS A 15 -7.01 9.43 12.43
N CYS A 16 -6.68 9.75 11.18
CA CYS A 16 -7.65 9.95 10.08
C CYS A 16 -7.15 9.46 8.72
N ALA A 17 -5.94 8.89 8.63
CA ALA A 17 -5.62 8.07 7.47
C ALA A 17 -6.60 6.90 7.46
N PRO A 18 -7.24 6.59 6.32
CA PRO A 18 -7.87 5.28 6.17
C PRO A 18 -6.82 4.24 6.57
N SER A 19 -7.20 3.27 7.40
CA SER A 19 -6.33 2.12 7.61
C SER A 19 -5.97 1.55 6.23
N PRO A 20 -4.70 1.27 5.92
CA PRO A 20 -4.35 0.60 4.67
C PRO A 20 -5.23 -0.65 4.60
N THR A 21 -6.05 -0.71 3.55
CA THR A 21 -7.11 -1.72 3.42
C THR A 21 -6.87 -2.40 2.09
N CYS A 22 -6.31 -3.59 2.18
CA CYS A 22 -6.02 -4.37 1.02
C CYS A 22 -7.30 -4.74 0.26
N GLY A 23 -7.27 -4.57 -1.06
CA GLY A 23 -8.38 -4.85 -1.95
C GLY A 23 -9.32 -3.66 -2.14
N ASN A 24 -8.86 -2.43 -1.90
CA ASN A 24 -9.62 -1.20 -2.15
C ASN A 24 -9.32 -0.59 -3.54
N GLY A 25 -8.36 -1.15 -4.27
CA GLY A 25 -7.87 -0.71 -5.59
C GLY A 25 -6.85 0.43 -5.54
N VAL A 26 -6.32 0.76 -4.36
CA VAL A 26 -5.39 1.87 -4.11
C VAL A 26 -4.20 1.34 -3.33
N VAL A 27 -3.00 1.45 -3.90
CA VAL A 27 -1.77 1.02 -3.22
C VAL A 27 -1.37 2.02 -2.14
N ASP A 28 -1.57 1.66 -0.87
CA ASP A 28 -1.11 2.44 0.28
C ASP A 28 0.37 2.11 0.64
N SER A 29 1.31 2.63 -0.15
CA SER A 29 2.74 2.48 0.14
C SER A 29 3.17 3.29 1.38
N PRO A 30 4.04 2.76 2.27
CA PRO A 30 4.81 1.52 2.15
C PRO A 30 4.16 0.27 2.76
N ASP A 31 2.94 0.36 3.29
CA ASP A 31 2.25 -0.78 3.94
C ASP A 31 1.83 -1.83 2.90
N GLU A 32 1.44 -1.40 1.70
CA GLU A 32 1.01 -2.26 0.59
C GLU A 32 1.98 -2.15 -0.61
N GLN A 33 2.34 -3.31 -1.17
CA GLN A 33 3.20 -3.40 -2.36
C GLN A 33 2.40 -3.41 -3.66
N CYS A 34 1.14 -3.86 -3.57
CA CYS A 34 0.15 -3.92 -4.63
C CYS A 34 -1.24 -3.83 -4.01
N ASP A 35 -2.23 -3.41 -4.80
CA ASP A 35 -3.64 -3.52 -4.49
C ASP A 35 -4.37 -3.58 -5.84
N ASP A 36 -5.01 -4.70 -6.14
CA ASP A 36 -5.77 -4.94 -7.36
C ASP A 36 -7.30 -4.88 -7.15
N GLY A 37 -7.73 -4.48 -5.96
CA GLY A 37 -9.14 -4.27 -5.63
C GLY A 37 -9.91 -5.55 -5.30
N ASN A 38 -9.22 -6.68 -5.06
CA ASN A 38 -9.85 -7.93 -4.66
C ASN A 38 -9.05 -8.66 -3.56
N ASP A 39 -9.64 -9.74 -3.00
CA ASP A 39 -9.02 -10.60 -1.98
C ASP A 39 -8.65 -11.98 -2.57
N ASP A 40 -8.47 -12.05 -3.89
CA ASP A 40 -8.20 -13.30 -4.60
C ASP A 40 -6.69 -13.55 -4.65
N ASP A 41 -6.22 -14.51 -3.86
CA ASP A 41 -4.80 -14.89 -3.89
C ASP A 41 -4.36 -15.47 -5.25
N GLY A 42 -5.29 -15.85 -6.14
CA GLY A 42 -5.01 -16.39 -7.47
C GLY A 42 -4.43 -15.36 -8.45
N ASP A 43 -4.58 -14.08 -8.14
CA ASP A 43 -4.02 -12.98 -8.90
C ASP A 43 -2.52 -12.74 -8.61
N ALA A 44 -1.99 -11.79 -9.35
CA ALA A 44 -0.66 -11.25 -9.21
C ALA A 44 -0.43 -10.55 -7.86
N CYS A 45 -1.44 -9.83 -7.40
CA CYS A 45 -1.49 -9.26 -6.07
C CYS A 45 -2.20 -10.25 -5.16
N LEU A 46 -1.56 -10.62 -4.05
CA LEU A 46 -2.17 -11.50 -3.07
C LEU A 46 -3.18 -10.71 -2.21
N SER A 47 -4.08 -11.42 -1.52
CA SER A 47 -4.95 -10.87 -0.45
C SER A 47 -4.17 -10.17 0.68
N SER A 48 -2.86 -10.42 0.74
CA SER A 48 -1.91 -9.76 1.65
C SER A 48 -1.28 -8.48 1.09
N CYS A 49 -1.80 -7.96 -0.03
CA CYS A 49 -1.28 -6.78 -0.74
C CYS A 49 0.23 -6.83 -0.99
N SER A 50 0.68 -8.05 -1.25
CA SER A 50 2.05 -8.40 -1.58
C SER A 50 2.05 -9.03 -2.96
N TRP A 51 3.07 -8.70 -3.76
CA TRP A 51 3.25 -9.38 -5.03
C TRP A 51 3.48 -10.86 -4.80
N ARG A 52 2.68 -11.70 -5.45
CA ARG A 52 2.92 -13.14 -5.50
C ARG A 52 4.33 -13.44 -6.02
N GLU A 53 4.75 -12.67 -7.02
CA GLU A 53 6.07 -12.71 -7.62
C GLU A 53 6.63 -11.27 -7.64
N PRO A 54 7.40 -10.85 -6.62
CA PRO A 54 7.91 -9.47 -6.51
C PRO A 54 8.84 -9.03 -7.65
N GLY A 55 9.20 -9.93 -8.57
CA GLY A 55 9.95 -9.63 -9.79
C GLY A 55 9.13 -9.55 -11.08
N ALA A 56 7.84 -9.91 -11.08
CA ALA A 56 7.02 -9.95 -12.29
C ALA A 56 6.29 -8.62 -12.57
N HIS A 57 6.10 -7.79 -11.56
CA HIS A 57 5.25 -6.58 -11.60
C HIS A 57 6.03 -5.26 -11.74
N GLY A 58 7.20 -5.27 -12.41
CA GLY A 58 8.02 -4.06 -12.44
C GLY A 58 9.24 -3.99 -13.33
N GLU A 59 9.57 -5.02 -14.11
CA GLU A 59 10.61 -4.90 -15.13
C GLU A 59 10.19 -5.62 -16.40
N SER A 60 9.33 -4.92 -17.16
CA SER A 60 9.22 -5.15 -18.59
C SER A 60 10.62 -5.00 -19.17
N GLY A 61 11.23 -6.15 -19.51
CA GLY A 61 12.49 -6.25 -20.20
C GLY A 61 12.53 -5.31 -21.40
N ARG A 62 13.18 -4.16 -21.21
CA ARG A 62 13.82 -3.46 -22.31
C ARG A 62 15.17 -4.14 -22.49
N GLY A 63 15.14 -5.15 -23.36
CA GLY A 63 16.35 -5.69 -23.95
C GLY A 63 17.23 -4.55 -24.46
N CYS A 64 18.53 -4.74 -24.30
CA CYS A 64 19.49 -4.08 -25.16
C CYS A 64 19.34 -4.56 -26.61
#